data_AF-A0A975RAG1-F1
#
_entry.id   AF-A0A975RAG1-F1
#
_cell.length_a   1.000
_cell.length_b   1.000
_cell.length_c   1.000
_cell.angle_alpha   90.00
_cell.angle_beta   90.00
_cell.angle_gamma   90.00
#
_symmetry.space_group_name_H-M   'P 1'
#
loop_
_entity.id
_entity.type
_entity.pdbx_description
1 polymer ?
#
loop_
_entity_poly.entity_id
_entity_poly.type
_entity_poly.pdbx_seq_one_letter_code
_entity_poly.pdbx_strand_id
1 'polypeptide(L)'
;MQKNTFLHLALIAILTSVSAPVLAGAAAEQNSASEVKQSHVEYRRDLAKKERSLAAAAQAVGKSQLKNKHLALAAHHDAEADAYEKSVAGK
;
A
#
# COMPACT_ATOMS: atom_id res chain seq x y z
N MET A 1 56.36 -8.50 -25.79
CA MET A 1 55.08 -8.72 -25.09
C MET A 1 54.31 -7.41 -25.05
N GLN A 2 52.99 -7.52 -25.24
CA GLN A 2 51.92 -6.60 -24.83
C GLN A 2 51.93 -5.16 -25.39
N LYS A 3 51.18 -4.97 -26.48
CA LYS A 3 50.27 -3.84 -26.63
C LYS A 3 48.96 -4.35 -27.26
N ASN A 4 47.84 -3.77 -26.83
CA ASN A 4 46.50 -3.85 -27.43
C ASN A 4 45.42 -4.64 -26.67
N THR A 5 45.51 -4.74 -25.34
CA THR A 5 44.39 -5.12 -24.46
C THR A 5 43.50 -3.94 -24.04
N PHE A 6 43.49 -2.83 -24.78
CA PHE A 6 42.63 -1.67 -24.47
C PHE A 6 41.36 -1.58 -25.32
N LEU A 7 41.18 -2.44 -26.32
CA LEU A 7 40.01 -2.36 -27.21
C LEU A 7 38.78 -3.14 -26.73
N HIS A 8 38.89 -3.92 -25.64
CA HIS A 8 37.75 -4.67 -25.08
C HIS A 8 37.05 -3.95 -23.92
N LEU A 9 37.69 -2.95 -23.30
CA LEU A 9 37.09 -2.24 -22.16
C LEU A 9 36.05 -1.17 -22.56
N ALA A 10 36.04 -0.73 -23.82
CA ALA A 10 35.07 0.24 -24.29
C ALA A 10 33.70 -0.38 -24.61
N LEU A 11 33.64 -1.69 -24.89
CA LEU A 11 32.39 -2.36 -25.28
C LEU A 11 31.54 -2.79 -24.07
N ILE A 12 32.14 -2.95 -22.89
CA ILE A 12 31.43 -3.33 -21.66
C ILE A 12 30.71 -2.12 -21.04
N ALA A 13 31.24 -0.90 -21.23
CA ALA A 13 30.63 0.32 -20.70
C ALA A 13 29.31 0.71 -21.39
N ILE A 14 29.06 0.19 -22.59
CA ILE A 14 27.83 0.46 -23.36
C ILE A 14 26.70 -0.53 -22.99
N LEU A 15 27.02 -1.73 -22.48
CA LEU A 15 26.00 -2.67 -22.04
C LEU A 15 25.51 -2.45 -20.60
N THR A 16 26.25 -1.70 -19.76
CA THR A 16 25.84 -1.44 -18.37
C THR A 16 24.95 -0.22 -18.18
N SER A 17 24.75 0.62 -19.21
CA SER A 17 23.95 1.84 -19.12
C SER A 17 22.46 1.65 -19.45
N VAL A 18 22.06 0.49 -19.96
CA VAL A 18 20.64 0.21 -20.30
C VAL A 18 19.86 -0.39 -19.13
N SER A 19 20.53 -0.88 -18.09
CA SER A 19 19.87 -1.61 -16.99
C SER A 19 19.52 -0.73 -15.78
N ALA A 20 20.11 0.47 -15.66
CA ALA A 20 19.89 1.37 -14.53
C ALA A 20 18.52 2.10 -14.52
N PRO A 21 17.91 2.54 -15.65
CA PRO A 21 16.65 3.26 -15.59
C PRO A 21 15.44 2.36 -15.28
N VAL A 22 15.56 1.04 -15.51
CA VAL A 22 14.47 0.09 -15.22
C VAL A 22 14.35 -0.19 -13.72
N LEU A 23 15.47 -0.25 -12.99
CA LEU A 23 15.46 -0.48 -11.54
C LEU A 23 14.99 0.74 -10.74
N ALA A 24 15.33 1.95 -11.21
CA ALA A 24 14.86 3.19 -10.59
C ALA A 24 13.36 3.45 -10.83
N GLY A 25 12.84 3.09 -12.02
CA GLY A 25 11.41 3.12 -12.31
C GLY A 25 10.61 2.10 -11.49
N ALA A 26 11.13 0.88 -11.35
CA ALA A 26 10.49 -0.17 -10.55
C ALA A 26 10.44 0.16 -9.05
N ALA A 27 11.49 0.75 -8.48
CA ALA A 27 11.50 1.18 -7.08
C ALA A 27 10.55 2.37 -6.81
N ALA A 28 10.43 3.31 -7.75
CA ALA A 28 9.50 4.44 -7.65
C ALA A 28 8.03 4.00 -7.81
N GLU A 29 7.74 3.07 -8.73
CA GLU A 29 6.43 2.42 -8.85
C GLU A 29 6.07 1.58 -7.63
N GLN A 30 7.05 0.88 -7.04
CA GLN A 30 6.84 0.10 -5.81
C GLN A 30 6.53 1.01 -4.61
N ASN A 31 7.24 2.13 -4.46
CA ASN A 31 6.99 3.09 -3.38
C ASN A 31 5.62 3.76 -3.52
N SER A 32 5.27 4.25 -4.70
CA SER A 32 3.96 4.87 -4.95
C SER A 32 2.80 3.87 -4.80
N ALA A 33 2.97 2.61 -5.23
CA ALA A 33 2.00 1.57 -4.98
C ALA A 33 1.85 1.28 -3.47
N SER A 34 2.96 1.20 -2.72
CA SER A 34 2.98 0.99 -1.26
C SER A 34 2.27 2.11 -0.50
N GLU A 35 2.48 3.37 -0.89
CA GLU A 35 1.82 4.54 -0.29
C GLU A 35 0.30 4.51 -0.55
N VAL A 36 -0.14 4.22 -1.78
CA VAL A 36 -1.57 4.06 -2.12
C VAL A 36 -2.18 2.91 -1.31
N LYS A 37 -1.43 1.82 -1.10
CA LYS A 37 -1.90 0.66 -0.33
C LYS A 37 -2.11 1.01 1.14
N GLN A 38 -1.13 1.66 1.78
CA GLN A 38 -1.23 2.10 3.17
C GLN A 38 -2.37 3.11 3.34
N SER A 39 -2.50 4.07 2.43
CA SER A 39 -3.58 5.06 2.44
C SER A 39 -4.97 4.40 2.41
N HIS A 40 -5.16 3.32 1.63
CA HIS A 40 -6.45 2.61 1.60
C HIS A 40 -6.77 1.92 2.93
N VAL A 41 -5.79 1.20 3.50
CA VAL A 41 -5.95 0.49 4.78
C VAL A 41 -6.25 1.48 5.89
N GLU A 42 -5.49 2.56 5.98
CA GLU A 42 -5.68 3.63 6.96
C GLU A 42 -7.06 4.28 6.83
N TYR A 43 -7.48 4.60 5.61
CA TYR A 43 -8.80 5.19 5.35
C TYR A 43 -9.93 4.28 5.86
N ARG A 44 -9.87 2.98 5.59
CA ARG A 44 -10.88 2.01 6.05
C ARG A 44 -10.88 1.89 7.57
N ARG A 45 -9.70 1.83 8.20
CA ARG A 45 -9.57 1.82 9.66
C ARG A 45 -10.14 3.08 10.30
N ASP A 46 -9.94 4.24 9.67
CA ASP A 46 -10.49 5.51 10.16
C ASP A 46 -12.01 5.59 9.99
N LEU A 47 -12.58 5.04 8.92
CA LEU A 47 -14.02 4.87 8.81
C LEU A 47 -14.56 3.99 9.94
N ALA A 48 -13.92 2.85 10.22
CA ALA A 48 -14.32 1.97 11.32
C ALA A 48 -14.29 2.69 12.68
N LYS A 49 -13.28 3.52 12.95
CA LYS A 49 -13.23 4.35 14.17
C LYS A 49 -14.40 5.34 14.23
N LYS A 50 -14.71 6.04 13.13
CA LYS A 50 -15.83 6.99 13.09
C LYS A 50 -17.16 6.30 13.35
N GLU A 51 -17.39 5.14 12.75
CA GLU A 51 -18.58 4.33 12.96
C GLU A 51 -18.71 3.88 14.43
N ARG A 52 -17.61 3.47 15.09
CA ARG A 52 -17.62 3.18 16.54
C ARG A 52 -17.99 4.40 17.39
N SER A 53 -17.48 5.58 17.04
CA SER A 53 -17.84 6.83 17.72
C SER A 53 -19.33 7.17 17.54
N LEU A 54 -19.88 6.96 16.34
CA LEU A 54 -21.32 7.12 16.08
C LEU A 54 -22.15 6.10 16.84
N ALA A 55 -21.68 4.86 16.97
CA ALA A 55 -22.33 3.84 17.78
C ALA A 55 -22.38 4.23 19.27
N ALA A 56 -21.30 4.80 19.80
CA ALA A 56 -21.26 5.33 21.17
C ALA A 56 -22.21 6.52 21.36
N ALA A 57 -22.26 7.44 20.39
CA ALA A 57 -23.23 8.54 20.39
C ALA A 57 -24.68 8.04 20.33
N ALA A 58 -24.98 7.05 19.49
CA ALA A 58 -26.29 6.42 19.40
C ALA A 58 -26.69 5.72 20.71
N GLN A 59 -25.74 5.07 21.39
CA GLN A 59 -25.96 4.48 22.72
C GLN A 59 -26.30 5.56 23.76
N ALA A 60 -25.58 6.68 23.77
CA ALA A 60 -25.79 7.77 24.72
C ALA A 60 -27.20 8.39 24.62
N VAL A 61 -27.83 8.33 23.44
CA VAL A 61 -29.20 8.81 23.21
C VAL A 61 -30.26 7.70 23.17
N GLY A 62 -29.92 6.48 23.60
CA GLY A 62 -30.85 5.35 23.69
C GLY A 62 -31.28 4.72 22.34
N LYS A 63 -30.61 5.02 21.23
CA LYS A 63 -30.93 4.51 19.89
C LYS A 63 -30.21 3.19 19.60
N SER A 64 -30.57 2.13 20.31
CA SER A 64 -29.92 0.80 20.23
C SER A 64 -29.84 0.20 18.82
N GLN A 65 -30.89 0.38 17.99
CA GLN A 65 -30.87 -0.11 16.61
C GLN A 65 -29.82 0.63 15.76
N LEU A 66 -29.69 1.94 15.94
CA LEU A 66 -28.73 2.76 15.20
C LEU A 66 -27.29 2.43 15.63
N LYS A 67 -27.06 2.22 16.93
CA LYS A 67 -25.79 1.69 17.45
C LYS A 67 -25.40 0.40 16.74
N ASN A 68 -26.30 -0.58 16.68
CA ASN A 68 -25.98 -1.88 16.10
C ASN A 68 -25.63 -1.77 14.60
N LYS A 69 -26.30 -0.87 13.86
CA LYS A 69 -25.95 -0.58 12.46
C LYS A 69 -24.54 -0.01 12.33
N HIS A 70 -24.19 0.97 13.15
CA HIS A 70 -22.85 1.56 13.15
C HIS A 70 -21.76 0.55 13.57
N LEU A 71 -22.02 -0.33 14.53
CA LEU A 71 -21.09 -1.41 14.88
C LEU A 71 -20.89 -2.41 13.73
N ALA A 72 -21.94 -2.74 12.99
CA ALA A 72 -21.84 -3.59 11.81
C ALA A 72 -21.03 -2.92 10.69
N LEU A 73 -21.23 -1.62 10.45
CA LEU A 73 -20.43 -0.85 9.49
C LEU A 73 -18.96 -0.78 9.89
N ALA A 74 -18.67 -0.56 11.18
CA ALA A 74 -17.30 -0.58 11.68
C ALA A 74 -16.61 -1.93 11.43
N ALA A 75 -17.31 -3.04 11.72
CA ALA A 75 -16.80 -4.39 11.46
C ALA A 75 -16.58 -4.65 9.96
N HIS A 76 -17.47 -4.15 9.10
CA HIS A 76 -17.32 -4.25 7.65
C HIS A 76 -16.05 -3.52 7.16
N HIS A 77 -15.82 -2.28 7.63
CA HIS A 77 -14.65 -1.51 7.23
C HIS A 77 -13.33 -2.11 7.71
N ASP A 78 -13.27 -2.65 8.94
CA ASP A 78 -12.09 -3.38 9.40
C ASP A 78 -11.86 -4.64 8.54
N ALA A 79 -12.92 -5.38 8.19
CA ALA A 79 -12.80 -6.55 7.31
C ALA A 79 -12.31 -6.17 5.89
N GLU A 80 -12.77 -5.05 5.33
CA GLU A 80 -12.25 -4.53 4.05
C GLU A 80 -10.78 -4.15 4.15
N ALA A 81 -10.36 -3.51 5.24
CA ALA A 81 -8.96 -3.15 5.48
C ALA A 81 -8.08 -4.41 5.53
N ASP A 82 -8.49 -5.41 6.30
CA ASP A 82 -7.76 -6.67 6.46
C ASP A 82 -7.72 -7.49 5.16
N ALA A 83 -8.82 -7.50 4.40
CA ALA A 83 -8.88 -8.18 3.11
C ALA A 83 -7.94 -7.51 2.10
N TYR A 84 -7.90 -6.18 2.07
CA TYR A 84 -7.01 -5.44 1.20
C TYR A 84 -5.54 -5.66 1.59
N GLU A 85 -5.20 -5.55 2.87
CA GLU A 85 -3.85 -5.81 3.38
C GLU A 85 -3.36 -7.23 3.01
N LYS A 86 -4.21 -8.25 3.18
CA LYS A 86 -3.91 -9.63 2.76
C LYS A 86 -3.74 -9.78 1.25
N SER A 87 -4.59 -9.13 0.45
CA SER A 87 -4.51 -9.18 -1.02
C SER A 87 -3.22 -8.57 -1.57
N VAL A 88 -2.60 -7.69 -0.78
CA VAL A 88 -1.41 -6.93 -1.14
C VAL A 88 -0.14 -7.60 -0.60
N ALA A 89 -0.19 -8.23 0.57
CA ALA A 89 0.92 -8.96 1.17
C ALA A 89 1.16 -10.36 0.54
N GLY A 90 0.17 -10.93 -0.14
CA GLY A 90 0.24 -12.23 -0.81
C GLY A 90 0.73 -12.21 -2.26
N LYS A 91 1.33 -11.12 -2.73
CA LYS A 91 1.98 -10.99 -4.05
C LYS A 91 3.48 -10.79 -3.87
#